data_AF-A0A928LE93-F1
#
_entry.id   AF-A0A928LE93-F1
#
_cell.length_a   1.000
_cell.length_b   1.000
_cell.length_c   1.000
_cell.angle_alpha   90.00
_cell.angle_beta   90.00
_cell.angle_gamma   90.00
#
_symmetry.space_group_name_H-M   'P 1'
#
loop_
_entity.id
_entity.type
_entity.pdbx_description
1 polymer ?
#
loop_
_entity_poly.entity_id
_entity_poly.type
_entity_poly.pdbx_seq_one_letter_code
_entity_poly.pdbx_strand_id
1 'polypeptide(L)'
;MKYRTDLAVEGVAYASDSKGITQKKRGRAFKTTEIVIANDEHKKTIGKGKGRYITLESENLGKFNDSYKEMALELADELKELIPDGEALVVGLGNKDITPDALGPQTAAKVLATRHLRDELSAEEDAFLTSLRRVSVFAGGVLGQTGIETAEIVKAISREIAPSVIIVVDALACSEISRLGTTIQISDSGISPGSGVANTRKELSKQVFGVPVIAVGVPTVVDMYTIAESLTGDKPQESGMPNMMVTPRDIDRLTERAAQLIAFGINLALQPDMTFEDVRGLF
;
A
#
# COMPACT_ATOMS: atom_id res chain seq x y z
N MET A 1 -5.14 9.45 -23.85
CA MET A 1 -4.04 9.29 -22.88
C MET A 1 -4.69 8.87 -21.56
N LYS A 2 -4.21 7.81 -20.93
CA LYS A 2 -4.81 7.28 -19.70
C LYS A 2 -4.13 7.99 -18.53
N TYR A 3 -4.88 8.72 -17.71
CA TYR A 3 -4.34 9.40 -16.53
C TYR A 3 -3.53 8.39 -15.71
N ARG A 4 -2.33 8.79 -15.30
CA ARG A 4 -1.40 7.89 -14.62
C ARG A 4 -1.73 7.86 -13.14
N THR A 5 -2.63 6.97 -12.79
CA THR A 5 -3.11 6.79 -11.42
C THR A 5 -3.03 5.33 -10.98
N ASP A 6 -2.59 5.15 -9.75
CA ASP A 6 -2.67 3.88 -9.06
C ASP A 6 -3.97 3.75 -8.25
N LEU A 7 -4.75 4.82 -8.07
CA LEU A 7 -6.00 4.81 -7.31
C LEU A 7 -7.19 4.29 -8.13
N ALA A 8 -7.94 3.34 -7.56
CA ALA A 8 -9.11 2.75 -8.20
C ALA A 8 -10.26 3.76 -8.34
N VAL A 9 -10.45 4.62 -7.34
CA VAL A 9 -11.49 5.66 -7.37
C VAL A 9 -11.31 6.65 -8.53
N GLU A 10 -10.06 6.94 -8.93
CA GLU A 10 -9.76 7.83 -10.05
C GLU A 10 -9.98 7.14 -11.40
N GLY A 11 -9.76 5.82 -11.48
CA GLY A 11 -10.07 5.04 -12.67
C GLY A 11 -11.57 4.78 -12.86
N VAL A 12 -12.30 4.56 -11.77
CA VAL A 12 -13.74 4.18 -11.80
C VAL A 12 -14.67 5.40 -11.89
N ALA A 13 -14.20 6.61 -11.58
CA ALA A 13 -14.97 7.84 -11.80
C ALA A 13 -15.54 7.95 -13.24
N TYR A 14 -14.87 7.33 -14.21
CA TYR A 14 -15.28 7.30 -15.62
C TYR A 14 -16.21 6.12 -16.00
N ALA A 15 -16.54 5.23 -15.06
CA ALA A 15 -17.18 3.94 -15.34
C ALA A 15 -18.17 3.46 -14.25
N SER A 16 -18.61 4.33 -13.34
CA SER A 16 -19.37 3.97 -12.12
C SER A 16 -20.67 3.19 -12.35
N ASP A 17 -21.26 3.25 -13.55
CA ASP A 17 -22.48 2.52 -13.93
C ASP A 17 -22.22 1.26 -14.77
N SER A 18 -20.97 0.82 -14.88
CA SER A 18 -20.61 -0.36 -15.67
C SER A 18 -20.97 -1.65 -14.94
N LYS A 19 -21.56 -2.62 -15.66
CA LYS A 19 -21.82 -3.96 -15.13
C LYS A 19 -20.54 -4.58 -14.58
N GLY A 20 -20.62 -5.12 -13.36
CA GLY A 20 -19.51 -5.79 -12.68
C GLY A 20 -18.69 -4.92 -11.74
N ILE A 21 -19.07 -3.66 -11.53
CA ILE A 21 -18.42 -2.74 -10.60
C ILE A 21 -19.43 -2.30 -9.55
N THR A 22 -19.08 -2.44 -8.28
CA THR A 22 -19.92 -1.93 -7.17
C THR A 22 -19.12 -0.98 -6.31
N GLN A 23 -19.74 0.13 -5.91
CA GLN A 23 -19.14 1.12 -5.03
C GLN A 23 -19.95 1.26 -3.74
N LYS A 24 -19.26 1.27 -2.59
CA LYS A 24 -19.83 1.55 -1.27
C LYS A 24 -19.02 2.63 -0.58
N LYS A 25 -19.70 3.50 0.16
CA LYS A 25 -19.05 4.54 0.97
C LYS A 25 -19.36 4.29 2.45
N ARG A 26 -18.35 4.41 3.30
CA ARG A 26 -18.42 4.24 4.76
C ARG A 26 -17.32 5.07 5.42
N GLY A 27 -17.13 4.88 6.71
CA GLY A 27 -15.95 5.32 7.44
C GLY A 27 -16.27 6.23 8.63
N ARG A 28 -15.32 6.31 9.56
CA ARG A 28 -15.45 7.11 10.79
C ARG A 28 -14.43 8.23 10.78
N ALA A 29 -13.16 7.86 10.78
CA ALA A 29 -12.03 8.80 10.73
C ALA A 29 -11.55 9.04 9.29
N PHE A 30 -11.82 8.09 8.40
CA PHE A 30 -11.65 8.25 6.96
C PHE A 30 -12.99 8.45 6.26
N LYS A 31 -12.96 9.13 5.13
CA LYS A 31 -13.94 8.96 4.07
C LYS A 31 -13.54 7.73 3.26
N THR A 32 -14.17 6.61 3.55
CA THR A 32 -13.82 5.31 2.97
C THR A 32 -14.70 5.00 1.76
N THR A 33 -14.06 4.68 0.63
CA THR A 33 -14.72 4.23 -0.58
C THR A 33 -14.22 2.83 -0.93
N GLU A 34 -15.13 1.85 -0.92
CA GLU A 34 -14.86 0.49 -1.39
C GLU A 34 -15.38 0.33 -2.82
N ILE A 35 -14.53 -0.19 -3.69
CA ILE A 35 -14.82 -0.57 -5.06
C ILE A 35 -14.55 -2.07 -5.20
N VAL A 36 -15.52 -2.81 -5.69
CA VAL A 36 -15.37 -4.22 -6.04
C VAL A 36 -15.52 -4.37 -7.55
N ILE A 37 -14.48 -4.90 -8.18
CA ILE A 37 -14.45 -5.23 -9.61
C ILE A 37 -14.56 -6.75 -9.74
N ALA A 38 -15.67 -7.24 -10.29
CA ALA A 38 -15.98 -8.67 -10.34
C ALA A 38 -15.15 -9.44 -11.39
N ASN A 39 -14.75 -8.77 -12.48
CA ASN A 39 -14.04 -9.37 -13.61
C ASN A 39 -13.13 -8.36 -14.34
N ASP A 40 -12.27 -8.84 -15.23
CA ASP A 40 -11.29 -8.03 -15.96
C ASP A 40 -11.85 -7.34 -17.23
N GLU A 41 -13.17 -7.36 -17.44
CA GLU A 41 -13.81 -6.83 -18.67
C GLU A 41 -13.43 -5.35 -18.92
N HIS A 42 -13.38 -4.56 -17.85
CA HIS A 42 -13.07 -3.13 -17.91
C HIS A 42 -11.62 -2.79 -17.61
N LYS A 43 -10.72 -3.79 -17.50
CA LYS A 43 -9.31 -3.59 -17.08
C LYS A 43 -8.58 -2.60 -18.01
N LYS A 44 -8.83 -2.66 -19.31
CA LYS A 44 -8.24 -1.73 -20.29
C LYS A 44 -8.77 -0.31 -20.16
N THR A 45 -10.02 -0.13 -19.77
CA THR A 45 -10.66 1.19 -19.63
C THR A 45 -10.29 1.83 -18.28
N ILE A 46 -10.42 1.08 -17.19
CA ILE A 46 -10.27 1.55 -15.80
C ILE A 46 -8.82 1.49 -15.34
N GLY A 47 -8.03 0.56 -15.88
CA GLY A 47 -6.64 0.35 -15.43
C GLY A 47 -6.53 -0.44 -14.13
N LYS A 48 -7.64 -0.98 -13.64
CA LYS A 48 -7.71 -1.87 -12.48
C LYS A 48 -8.33 -3.20 -12.89
N GLY A 49 -7.75 -4.28 -12.37
CA GLY A 49 -8.24 -5.63 -12.62
C GLY A 49 -9.33 -6.02 -11.63
N LYS A 50 -9.74 -7.28 -11.68
CA LYS A 50 -10.60 -7.91 -10.69
C LYS A 50 -9.99 -7.80 -9.29
N GLY A 51 -10.81 -7.39 -8.33
CA GLY A 51 -10.43 -7.31 -6.93
C GLY A 51 -11.30 -6.36 -6.12
N ARG A 52 -11.01 -6.31 -4.82
CA ARG A 52 -11.44 -5.26 -3.90
C ARG A 52 -10.38 -4.16 -3.86
N TYR A 53 -10.87 -2.93 -3.83
CA TYR A 53 -10.07 -1.72 -3.69
C TYR A 53 -10.74 -0.85 -2.63
N ILE A 54 -10.02 -0.52 -1.56
CA ILE A 54 -10.52 0.26 -0.44
C ILE A 54 -9.67 1.53 -0.39
N THR A 55 -10.29 2.67 -0.64
CA THR A 55 -9.65 3.98 -0.62
C THR A 55 -10.08 4.72 0.63
N LEU A 56 -9.11 5.07 1.47
CA LEU A 56 -9.28 5.80 2.72
C LEU A 56 -8.77 7.24 2.52
N GLU A 57 -9.68 8.22 2.51
CA GLU A 57 -9.35 9.65 2.34
C GLU A 57 -9.45 10.40 3.67
N SER A 58 -8.46 11.24 3.96
CA SER A 58 -8.46 12.16 5.11
C SER A 58 -7.73 13.46 4.76
N GLU A 59 -8.00 14.55 5.47
CA GLU A 59 -7.30 15.82 5.24
C GLU A 59 -5.80 15.73 5.60
N ASN A 60 -5.44 14.89 6.58
CA ASN A 60 -4.06 14.74 7.05
C ASN A 60 -3.82 13.37 7.69
N LEU A 61 -2.83 12.63 7.20
CA LEU A 61 -2.43 11.30 7.71
C LEU A 61 -1.47 11.34 8.91
N GLY A 62 -1.12 12.52 9.43
CA GLY A 62 -0.11 12.70 10.47
C GLY A 62 -0.60 12.46 11.90
N LYS A 63 0.33 12.06 12.78
CA LYS A 63 0.10 11.79 14.22
C LYS A 63 -0.45 12.94 15.07
N PHE A 64 -0.40 14.17 14.54
CA PHE A 64 -0.98 15.34 15.19
C PHE A 64 -2.45 15.57 14.81
N ASN A 65 -3.02 14.64 14.02
CA ASN A 65 -4.44 14.59 13.79
C ASN A 65 -5.12 14.03 15.05
N ASP A 66 -6.14 14.72 15.56
CA ASP A 66 -6.91 14.29 16.73
C ASP A 66 -7.56 12.92 16.54
N SER A 67 -7.81 12.53 15.28
CA SER A 67 -8.38 11.23 14.89
C SER A 67 -7.34 10.16 14.58
N TYR A 68 -6.05 10.37 14.83
CA TYR A 68 -4.98 9.45 14.40
C TYR A 68 -5.17 8.02 14.95
N LYS A 69 -5.64 7.90 16.20
CA LYS A 69 -5.94 6.60 16.80
C LYS A 69 -7.07 5.89 16.06
N GLU A 70 -8.16 6.60 15.79
CA GLU A 70 -9.31 6.08 15.06
C GLU A 70 -8.94 5.73 13.61
N MET A 71 -8.05 6.52 12.97
CA MET A 71 -7.50 6.20 11.65
C MET A 71 -6.70 4.90 11.68
N ALA A 72 -5.81 4.71 12.66
CA ALA A 72 -5.04 3.48 12.79
C ALA A 72 -5.93 2.25 13.01
N LEU A 73 -6.97 2.38 13.85
CA LEU A 73 -7.94 1.33 14.10
C LEU A 73 -8.79 1.02 12.86
N GLU A 74 -9.30 2.04 12.17
CA GLU A 74 -10.09 1.85 10.95
C GLU A 74 -9.25 1.21 9.84
N LEU A 75 -7.99 1.64 9.65
CA LEU A 75 -7.07 0.98 8.72
C LEU A 75 -6.82 -0.49 9.10
N ALA A 76 -6.65 -0.79 10.39
CA ALA A 76 -6.48 -2.15 10.86
C ALA A 76 -7.72 -3.02 10.61
N ASP A 77 -8.92 -2.48 10.83
CA ASP A 77 -10.19 -3.18 10.57
C ASP A 77 -10.33 -3.54 9.09
N GLU A 78 -10.04 -2.60 8.18
CA GLU A 78 -10.08 -2.83 6.73
C GLU A 78 -9.04 -3.87 6.26
N LEU A 79 -7.85 -3.88 6.88
CA LEU A 79 -6.83 -4.89 6.61
C LEU A 79 -7.24 -6.28 7.12
N LYS A 80 -7.81 -6.37 8.33
CA LYS A 80 -8.24 -7.64 8.94
C LYS A 80 -9.24 -8.38 8.07
N GLU A 81 -10.14 -7.68 7.38
CA GLU A 81 -11.10 -8.31 6.47
C GLU A 81 -10.46 -9.02 5.26
N LEU A 82 -9.23 -8.66 4.91
CA LEU A 82 -8.49 -9.20 3.75
C LEU A 82 -7.42 -10.22 4.16
N ILE A 83 -7.05 -10.25 5.43
CA ILE A 83 -5.94 -11.06 5.96
C ILE A 83 -6.47 -12.40 6.50
N PRO A 84 -6.07 -13.56 5.93
CA PRO A 84 -6.38 -14.86 6.51
C PRO A 84 -5.55 -15.13 7.77
N ASP A 85 -5.85 -16.21 8.49
CA ASP A 85 -5.03 -16.71 9.61
C ASP A 85 -3.68 -17.29 9.16
N GLY A 86 -2.73 -17.38 10.10
CA GLY A 86 -1.42 -18.02 9.92
C GLY A 86 -0.26 -17.04 9.71
N GLU A 87 0.87 -17.49 9.15
CA GLU A 87 2.08 -16.67 9.06
C GLU A 87 1.95 -15.56 8.00
N ALA A 88 2.46 -14.36 8.29
CA ALA A 88 2.40 -13.23 7.35
C ALA A 88 3.80 -12.80 6.91
N LEU A 89 3.92 -12.39 5.65
CA LEU A 89 5.11 -11.73 5.11
C LEU A 89 4.75 -10.29 4.73
N VAL A 90 5.40 -9.31 5.34
CA VAL A 90 5.26 -7.90 4.97
C VAL A 90 6.46 -7.46 4.13
N VAL A 91 6.19 -6.88 2.97
CA VAL A 91 7.19 -6.46 1.98
C VAL A 91 7.09 -4.96 1.76
N GLY A 92 8.15 -4.23 2.09
CA GLY A 92 8.31 -2.82 1.73
C GLY A 92 8.94 -2.68 0.34
N LEU A 93 8.18 -2.18 -0.62
CA LEU A 93 8.66 -1.86 -1.97
C LEU A 93 9.14 -0.42 -2.07
N GLY A 94 10.11 -0.21 -2.94
CA GLY A 94 10.64 1.11 -3.28
C GLY A 94 12.09 1.28 -2.87
N ASN A 95 12.65 2.43 -3.23
CA ASN A 95 14.01 2.79 -2.95
C ASN A 95 14.08 3.78 -1.79
N LYS A 96 14.70 3.37 -0.67
CA LYS A 96 14.92 4.22 0.51
C LYS A 96 15.68 5.52 0.22
N ASP A 97 16.49 5.54 -0.85
CA ASP A 97 17.32 6.69 -1.24
C ASP A 97 16.53 7.73 -2.07
N ILE A 98 15.31 7.40 -2.51
CA ILE A 98 14.41 8.29 -3.24
C ILE A 98 13.24 8.61 -2.31
N THR A 99 13.21 9.83 -1.76
CA THR A 99 12.24 10.23 -0.71
C THR A 99 10.77 9.88 -1.03
N PRO A 100 10.21 10.24 -2.21
CA PRO A 100 8.83 9.87 -2.54
C PRO A 100 8.60 8.36 -2.73
N ASP A 101 9.67 7.57 -2.92
CA ASP A 101 9.62 6.11 -3.12
C ASP A 101 10.01 5.33 -1.85
N ALA A 102 10.28 6.03 -0.74
CA ALA A 102 10.77 5.42 0.50
C ALA A 102 9.64 4.88 1.41
N LEU A 103 8.37 5.01 1.01
CA LEU A 103 7.21 4.62 1.83
C LEU A 103 7.30 3.16 2.29
N GLY A 104 7.48 2.21 1.37
CA GLY A 104 7.56 0.79 1.69
C GLY A 104 8.70 0.46 2.66
N PRO A 105 9.97 0.83 2.38
CA PRO A 105 11.07 0.63 3.31
C PRO A 105 10.84 1.26 4.69
N GLN A 106 10.28 2.47 4.74
CA GLN A 106 10.01 3.16 6.00
C GLN A 106 8.88 2.50 6.81
N THR A 107 7.87 1.93 6.14
CA THR A 107 6.82 1.13 6.80
C THR A 107 7.39 -0.19 7.30
N ALA A 108 8.14 -0.91 6.46
CA ALA A 108 8.74 -2.19 6.82
C ALA A 108 9.64 -2.07 8.06
N ALA A 109 10.43 -1.00 8.16
CA ALA A 109 11.25 -0.73 9.35
C ALA A 109 10.44 -0.55 10.66
N LYS A 110 9.12 -0.33 10.55
CA LYS A 110 8.19 -0.14 11.67
C LYS A 110 7.21 -1.31 11.84
N VAL A 111 7.33 -2.40 11.09
CA VAL A 111 6.49 -3.57 11.31
C VAL A 111 7.19 -4.50 12.30
N LEU A 112 6.45 -4.96 13.30
CA LEU A 112 6.97 -5.86 14.33
C LEU A 112 7.24 -7.25 13.72
N ALA A 113 8.51 -7.56 13.50
CA ALA A 113 8.93 -8.89 13.09
C ALA A 113 8.92 -9.83 14.30
N THR A 114 8.18 -10.93 14.20
CA THR A 114 7.92 -11.84 15.34
C THR A 114 8.18 -13.30 15.00
N ARG A 115 8.46 -13.65 13.73
CA ARG A 115 8.67 -15.04 13.32
C ARG A 115 9.72 -15.76 14.19
N HIS A 116 10.81 -15.09 14.53
CA HIS A 116 11.94 -15.61 15.30
C HIS A 116 11.61 -15.86 16.78
N LEU A 117 10.65 -15.14 17.36
CA LEU A 117 10.36 -15.21 18.79
C LEU A 117 9.90 -16.59 19.26
N ARG A 118 9.17 -17.34 18.42
CA ARG A 118 8.75 -18.71 18.74
C ARG A 118 9.85 -19.76 18.56
N ASP A 119 10.91 -19.40 17.82
CA ASP A 119 12.05 -20.28 17.60
C ASP A 119 13.10 -20.06 18.71
N GLU A 120 13.15 -18.86 19.29
CA GLU A 120 14.12 -18.44 20.32
C GLU A 120 13.57 -18.49 21.75
N LEU A 121 12.26 -18.37 21.94
CA LEU A 121 11.58 -18.42 23.24
C LEU A 121 10.61 -19.60 23.31
N SER A 122 10.62 -20.28 24.45
CA SER A 122 9.58 -21.23 24.82
C SER A 122 8.34 -20.50 25.38
N ALA A 123 7.18 -21.15 25.28
CA ALA A 123 5.94 -20.61 25.85
C ALA A 123 5.99 -20.44 27.39
N GLU A 124 6.94 -21.11 28.04
CA GLU A 124 7.21 -21.01 29.48
C GLU A 124 8.05 -19.77 29.82
N GLU A 125 8.90 -19.32 28.90
CA GLU A 125 9.75 -18.14 29.08
C GLU A 125 8.97 -16.84 28.87
N ASP A 126 8.13 -16.77 27.82
CA ASP A 126 7.27 -15.62 27.58
C ASP A 126 6.03 -15.99 26.75
N ALA A 127 4.93 -16.25 27.44
CA ALA A 127 3.65 -16.62 26.83
C ALA A 127 3.06 -15.51 25.92
N PHE A 128 3.36 -14.24 26.20
CA PHE A 128 2.86 -13.13 25.40
C PHE A 128 3.63 -13.02 24.08
N LEU A 129 4.95 -13.03 24.12
CA LEU A 129 5.77 -12.94 22.89
C LEU A 129 5.56 -14.15 21.98
N THR A 130 5.32 -15.32 22.57
CA THR A 130 5.02 -16.55 21.81
C THR A 130 3.56 -16.60 21.32
N SER A 131 2.62 -15.86 21.92
CA SER A 131 1.24 -15.75 21.41
C SER A 131 1.14 -14.90 20.15
N LEU A 132 2.05 -13.94 19.96
CA LEU A 132 2.10 -13.09 18.78
C LEU A 132 2.07 -13.92 17.49
N ARG A 133 1.32 -13.43 16.51
CA ARG A 133 1.26 -14.00 15.16
C ARG A 133 2.66 -13.93 14.56
N ARG A 134 3.11 -15.00 13.88
CA ARG A 134 4.40 -15.00 13.18
C ARG A 134 4.36 -14.05 11.99
N VAL A 135 5.23 -13.05 12.02
CA VAL A 135 5.39 -12.03 10.97
C VAL A 135 6.85 -11.97 10.55
N SER A 136 7.08 -12.11 9.26
CA SER A 136 8.35 -11.80 8.60
C SER A 136 8.24 -10.46 7.90
N VAL A 137 9.34 -9.71 7.86
CA VAL A 137 9.39 -8.40 7.21
C VAL A 137 10.60 -8.34 6.29
N PHE A 138 10.41 -7.77 5.10
CA PHE A 138 11.47 -7.65 4.10
C PHE A 138 11.41 -6.31 3.36
N ALA A 139 12.56 -5.65 3.20
CA ALA A 139 12.75 -4.47 2.37
C ALA A 139 14.16 -4.50 1.74
N GLY A 140 14.28 -5.21 0.61
CA GLY A 140 15.58 -5.54 0.00
C GLY A 140 16.11 -4.58 -1.06
N GLY A 141 15.50 -3.42 -1.25
CA GLY A 141 15.86 -2.47 -2.32
C GLY A 141 15.27 -2.84 -3.69
N VAL A 142 15.70 -2.10 -4.71
CA VAL A 142 15.18 -2.18 -6.09
C VAL A 142 16.17 -2.85 -7.04
N LEU A 143 15.69 -3.23 -8.24
CA LEU A 143 16.51 -3.88 -9.29
C LEU A 143 17.88 -3.21 -9.51
N GLY A 144 17.92 -1.87 -9.56
CA GLY A 144 19.16 -1.13 -9.78
C GLY A 144 20.19 -1.26 -8.65
N GLN A 145 19.78 -1.68 -7.46
CA GLN A 145 20.65 -1.90 -6.30
C GLN A 145 21.04 -3.37 -6.14
N THR A 146 20.12 -4.29 -6.44
CA THR A 146 20.28 -5.72 -6.15
C THR A 146 20.67 -6.56 -7.38
N GLY A 147 20.37 -6.07 -8.59
CA GLY A 147 20.45 -6.86 -9.82
C GLY A 147 19.36 -7.93 -9.95
N ILE A 148 18.40 -8.00 -9.02
CA ILE A 148 17.33 -8.99 -8.99
C ILE A 148 15.98 -8.26 -8.89
N GLU A 149 15.01 -8.68 -9.70
CA GLU A 149 13.65 -8.14 -9.61
C GLU A 149 13.05 -8.42 -8.23
N THR A 150 12.40 -7.42 -7.63
CA THR A 150 11.85 -7.55 -6.28
C THR A 150 10.84 -8.71 -6.18
N ALA A 151 10.04 -8.94 -7.21
CA ALA A 151 9.12 -10.07 -7.27
C ALA A 151 9.83 -11.44 -7.21
N GLU A 152 11.05 -11.56 -7.76
CA GLU A 152 11.83 -12.81 -7.71
C GLU A 152 12.37 -13.05 -6.29
N ILE A 153 12.87 -12.00 -5.64
CA ILE A 153 13.35 -12.09 -4.25
C ILE A 153 12.19 -12.48 -3.33
N VAL A 154 11.05 -11.79 -3.44
CA VAL A 154 9.85 -12.10 -2.65
C VAL A 154 9.36 -13.51 -2.95
N LYS A 155 9.48 -14.01 -4.19
CA LYS A 155 9.09 -15.39 -4.53
C LYS A 155 10.00 -16.42 -3.91
N ALA A 156 11.30 -16.15 -3.83
CA ALA A 156 12.25 -16.99 -3.12
C ALA A 156 11.93 -17.04 -1.62
N ILE A 157 11.73 -15.88 -0.98
CA ILE A 157 11.36 -15.78 0.43
C ILE A 157 10.03 -16.48 0.71
N SER A 158 9.02 -16.26 -0.13
CA SER A 158 7.69 -16.88 0.02
C SER A 158 7.73 -18.40 -0.11
N ARG A 159 8.63 -18.98 -0.92
CA ARG A 159 8.82 -20.43 -1.01
C ARG A 159 9.42 -21.02 0.26
N GLU A 160 10.37 -20.31 0.87
CA GLU A 160 11.03 -20.75 2.10
C GLU A 160 10.12 -20.61 3.33
N ILE A 161 9.45 -19.46 3.46
CA ILE A 161 8.66 -19.12 4.64
C ILE A 161 7.24 -19.70 4.57
N ALA A 162 6.72 -19.93 3.35
CA ALA A 162 5.35 -20.37 3.10
C ALA A 162 4.28 -19.55 3.88
N PRO A 163 4.28 -18.21 3.78
CA PRO A 163 3.32 -17.38 4.50
C PRO A 163 1.89 -17.61 3.98
N SER A 164 0.90 -17.47 4.85
CA SER A 164 -0.53 -17.48 4.49
C SER A 164 -0.97 -16.24 3.72
N VAL A 165 -0.22 -15.14 3.85
CA VAL A 165 -0.52 -13.84 3.22
C VAL A 165 0.75 -13.04 3.00
N ILE A 166 0.79 -12.28 1.90
CA ILE A 166 1.82 -11.28 1.64
C ILE A 166 1.16 -9.90 1.68
N ILE A 167 1.63 -9.02 2.55
CA ILE A 167 1.23 -7.61 2.57
C ILE A 167 2.34 -6.80 1.92
N VAL A 168 2.02 -6.06 0.87
CA VAL A 168 2.98 -5.29 0.09
C VAL A 168 2.69 -3.80 0.31
N VAL A 169 3.69 -3.03 0.73
CA VAL A 169 3.57 -1.59 0.93
C VAL A 169 4.38 -0.86 -0.12
N ASP A 170 3.74 0.04 -0.89
CA ASP A 170 4.37 0.75 -2.01
C ASP A 170 3.92 2.21 -2.09
N ALA A 171 4.80 3.05 -2.63
CA ALA A 171 4.47 4.42 -2.99
C ALA A 171 3.63 4.45 -4.28
N LEU A 172 2.56 5.26 -4.30
CA LEU A 172 1.61 5.31 -5.42
C LEU A 172 1.68 6.64 -6.17
N ALA A 173 1.06 6.68 -7.35
CA ALA A 173 0.73 7.90 -8.06
C ALA A 173 -0.78 8.19 -8.04
N CYS A 174 -1.17 9.46 -7.95
CA CYS A 174 -2.55 9.90 -8.14
C CYS A 174 -2.69 10.82 -9.36
N SER A 175 -3.92 10.98 -9.85
CA SER A 175 -4.26 11.96 -10.88
C SER A 175 -4.95 13.21 -10.32
N GLU A 176 -5.55 13.12 -9.13
CA GLU A 176 -6.17 14.22 -8.42
C GLU A 176 -5.18 14.73 -7.37
N ILE A 177 -4.75 15.99 -7.51
CA ILE A 177 -3.72 16.59 -6.62
C ILE A 177 -4.18 16.57 -5.15
N SER A 178 -5.48 16.67 -4.90
CA SER A 178 -6.09 16.61 -3.56
C SER A 178 -5.81 15.30 -2.82
N ARG A 179 -5.44 14.21 -3.53
CA ARG A 179 -5.18 12.87 -2.99
C ARG A 179 -3.71 12.60 -2.67
N LEU A 180 -2.83 13.52 -3.06
CA LEU A 180 -1.39 13.45 -2.82
C LEU A 180 -1.10 13.54 -1.31
N GLY A 181 -0.67 12.43 -0.71
CA GLY A 181 -0.35 12.35 0.72
C GLY A 181 -1.52 12.31 1.70
N THR A 182 -2.74 12.25 1.19
CA THR A 182 -3.99 12.33 1.96
C THR A 182 -4.86 11.09 1.81
N THR A 183 -4.43 10.15 0.96
CA THR A 183 -5.18 8.96 0.59
C THR A 183 -4.35 7.70 0.84
N ILE A 184 -4.94 6.69 1.47
CA ILE A 184 -4.40 5.33 1.52
C ILE A 184 -5.25 4.45 0.61
N GLN A 185 -4.63 3.59 -0.18
CA GLN A 185 -5.32 2.55 -0.92
C GLN A 185 -4.90 1.17 -0.47
N ILE A 186 -5.88 0.31 -0.27
CA ILE A 186 -5.73 -1.13 0.00
C ILE A 186 -6.31 -1.90 -1.19
N SER A 187 -5.67 -2.98 -1.63
CA SER A 187 -6.23 -3.87 -2.65
C SER A 187 -5.77 -5.32 -2.51
N ASP A 188 -6.66 -6.27 -2.81
CA ASP A 188 -6.34 -7.71 -2.91
C ASP A 188 -5.99 -8.15 -4.35
N SER A 189 -6.00 -7.23 -5.32
CA SER A 189 -5.68 -7.52 -6.72
C SER A 189 -4.18 -7.67 -6.97
N GLY A 190 -3.35 -7.33 -5.97
CA GLY A 190 -1.91 -7.22 -6.10
C GLY A 190 -1.44 -5.83 -6.51
N ILE A 191 -0.16 -5.72 -6.87
CA ILE A 191 0.48 -4.48 -7.32
C ILE A 191 1.53 -4.77 -8.38
N SER A 192 1.67 -3.87 -9.36
CA SER A 192 2.78 -3.89 -10.31
C SER A 192 3.71 -2.72 -9.99
N PRO A 193 4.86 -2.97 -9.34
CA PRO A 193 5.73 -1.89 -8.88
C PRO A 193 6.19 -1.02 -10.04
N GLY A 194 6.19 0.30 -9.88
CA GLY A 194 6.67 1.20 -10.93
C GLY A 194 5.76 1.27 -12.16
N SER A 195 4.43 1.07 -12.03
CA SER A 195 3.43 1.53 -13.03
C SER A 195 3.65 3.00 -13.44
N GLY A 196 4.29 3.78 -12.55
CA GLY A 196 4.83 5.14 -12.66
C GLY A 196 6.12 5.34 -13.49
N VAL A 197 6.82 4.30 -13.95
CA VAL A 197 8.00 4.43 -14.84
C VAL A 197 7.93 3.35 -15.92
N ALA A 198 8.22 3.68 -17.19
CA ALA A 198 8.02 2.79 -18.34
C ALA A 198 8.88 1.52 -18.29
N ASN A 199 8.48 0.51 -17.52
CA ASN A 199 9.00 -0.85 -17.58
C ASN A 199 7.93 -1.84 -17.07
N THR A 200 7.75 -2.94 -17.81
CA THR A 200 6.94 -4.10 -17.41
C THR A 200 7.62 -4.83 -16.25
N ARG A 201 7.57 -4.26 -15.03
CA ARG A 201 8.00 -4.97 -13.82
C ARG A 201 7.02 -6.11 -13.53
N LYS A 202 7.53 -7.20 -12.98
CA LYS A 202 6.73 -8.38 -12.63
C LYS A 202 5.73 -8.02 -11.53
N GLU A 203 4.46 -8.32 -11.77
CA GLU A 203 3.36 -8.13 -10.83
C GLU A 203 3.60 -8.94 -9.54
N LEU A 204 3.19 -8.37 -8.41
CA LEU A 204 3.01 -9.09 -7.15
C LEU A 204 1.53 -9.33 -6.92
N SER A 205 1.06 -10.55 -7.15
CA SER A 205 -0.36 -10.91 -7.07
C SER A 205 -0.57 -12.33 -6.58
N LYS A 206 -1.81 -12.66 -6.19
CA LYS A 206 -2.18 -14.02 -5.79
C LYS A 206 -1.88 -15.05 -6.87
N GLN A 207 -1.98 -14.68 -8.14
CA GLN A 207 -1.67 -15.51 -9.29
C GLN A 207 -0.19 -15.89 -9.33
N VAL A 208 0.69 -14.96 -8.95
CA VAL A 208 2.15 -15.18 -8.93
C VAL A 208 2.58 -15.97 -7.70
N PHE A 209 2.01 -15.68 -6.52
CA PHE A 209 2.48 -16.26 -5.26
C PHE A 209 1.71 -17.49 -4.79
N GLY A 210 0.46 -17.66 -5.19
CA GLY A 210 -0.44 -18.73 -4.74
C GLY A 210 -1.18 -18.42 -3.44
N VAL A 211 -0.80 -17.35 -2.75
CA VAL A 211 -1.41 -16.87 -1.50
C VAL A 211 -1.95 -15.45 -1.69
N PRO A 212 -2.93 -14.99 -0.88
CA PRO A 212 -3.42 -13.62 -0.94
C PRO A 212 -2.28 -12.59 -0.88
N VAL A 213 -2.34 -11.58 -1.77
CA VAL A 213 -1.40 -10.46 -1.80
C VAL A 213 -2.20 -9.19 -1.59
N ILE A 214 -1.99 -8.53 -0.44
CA ILE A 214 -2.68 -7.30 -0.07
C ILE A 214 -1.74 -6.12 -0.28
N ALA A 215 -2.00 -5.31 -1.29
CA ALA A 215 -1.25 -4.10 -1.56
C ALA A 215 -1.80 -2.93 -0.74
N VAL A 216 -0.92 -2.16 -0.11
CA VAL A 216 -1.23 -0.94 0.64
C VAL A 216 -0.32 0.17 0.12
N GLY A 217 -0.86 1.35 -0.14
CA GLY A 217 -0.02 2.46 -0.60
C GLY A 217 -0.63 3.83 -0.46
N VAL A 218 0.22 4.84 -0.53
CA VAL A 218 -0.15 6.26 -0.45
C VAL A 218 0.40 6.97 -1.67
N PRO A 219 -0.40 7.82 -2.35
CA PRO A 219 0.13 8.64 -3.43
C PRO A 219 1.18 9.62 -2.92
N THR A 220 2.40 9.51 -3.42
CA THR A 220 3.53 10.38 -3.09
C THR A 220 3.97 11.25 -4.26
N VAL A 221 3.51 10.92 -5.46
CA VAL A 221 3.80 11.66 -6.69
C VAL A 221 2.56 11.83 -7.55
N VAL A 222 2.62 12.84 -8.43
CA VAL A 222 1.67 13.05 -9.51
C VAL A 222 2.45 13.41 -10.78
N ASP A 223 1.93 13.01 -11.92
CA ASP A 223 2.53 13.30 -13.23
C ASP A 223 2.41 14.80 -13.55
N MET A 224 3.48 15.42 -14.08
CA MET A 224 3.50 16.84 -14.40
C MET A 224 2.43 17.25 -15.43
N TYR A 225 2.12 16.39 -16.41
CA TYR A 225 1.08 16.66 -17.39
C TYR A 225 -0.30 16.73 -16.73
N THR A 226 -0.55 15.85 -15.76
CA THR A 226 -1.78 15.87 -14.96
C THR A 226 -1.93 17.16 -14.19
N ILE A 227 -0.86 17.67 -13.57
CA ILE A 227 -0.91 18.97 -12.88
C ILE A 227 -1.20 20.11 -13.87
N ALA A 228 -0.49 20.13 -14.99
CA ALA A 228 -0.67 21.18 -16.00
C ALA A 228 -2.10 21.19 -16.55
N GLU A 229 -2.66 20.02 -16.88
CA GLU A 229 -4.06 19.88 -17.31
C GLU A 229 -5.02 20.33 -16.21
N SER A 230 -4.80 19.93 -14.96
CA SER A 230 -5.65 20.32 -13.83
C SER A 230 -5.67 21.82 -13.55
N LEU A 231 -4.56 22.53 -13.80
CA LEU A 231 -4.46 23.97 -13.54
C LEU A 231 -4.89 24.83 -14.73
N THR A 232 -4.66 24.36 -15.95
CA THR A 232 -4.92 25.13 -17.18
C THR A 232 -6.25 24.77 -17.84
N GLY A 233 -6.77 23.56 -17.59
CA GLY A 233 -7.90 22.99 -18.33
C GLY A 233 -7.53 22.47 -19.72
N ASP A 234 -6.31 22.74 -20.20
CA ASP A 234 -5.82 22.33 -21.50
C ASP A 234 -4.93 21.10 -21.38
N LYS A 235 -5.08 20.17 -22.33
CA LYS A 235 -4.17 19.03 -22.44
C LYS A 235 -2.82 19.52 -22.96
N PRO A 236 -1.73 19.41 -22.17
CA PRO A 236 -0.45 19.89 -22.64
C PRO A 236 -0.02 19.03 -23.83
N GLN A 237 0.46 19.67 -24.90
CA GLN A 237 1.03 18.95 -26.03
C GLN A 237 2.34 18.29 -25.58
N GLU A 238 2.55 17.03 -25.97
CA GLU A 238 3.81 16.33 -25.74
C GLU A 238 4.94 17.08 -26.46
N SER A 239 5.66 17.90 -25.71
CA SER A 239 6.67 18.84 -26.22
C SER A 239 8.05 18.20 -26.40
N GLY A 240 8.14 16.87 -26.43
CA GLY A 240 9.41 16.15 -26.35
C GLY A 240 10.15 16.35 -25.01
N MET A 241 9.49 16.95 -24.02
CA MET A 241 10.04 17.10 -22.67
C MET A 241 10.11 15.74 -21.96
N PRO A 242 11.12 15.51 -21.11
CA PRO A 242 11.17 14.31 -20.26
C PRO A 242 9.92 14.21 -19.40
N ASN A 243 9.43 12.98 -19.20
CA ASN A 243 8.34 12.78 -18.25
C ASN A 243 8.83 13.10 -16.82
N MET A 244 8.11 13.97 -16.11
CA MET A 244 8.45 14.43 -14.77
C MET A 244 7.38 14.00 -13.77
N MET A 245 7.84 13.49 -12.63
CA MET A 245 7.02 13.30 -11.45
C MET A 245 7.19 14.49 -10.52
N VAL A 246 6.08 14.95 -9.97
CA VAL A 246 6.03 16.07 -9.02
C VAL A 246 5.63 15.53 -7.65
N THR A 247 6.32 16.00 -6.62
CA THR A 247 6.10 15.64 -5.22
C THR A 247 6.04 16.92 -4.37
N PRO A 248 5.34 16.93 -3.21
CA PRO A 248 5.36 18.07 -2.31
C PRO A 248 6.78 18.35 -1.78
N ARG A 249 7.02 19.59 -1.36
CA ARG A 249 8.30 20.02 -0.78
C ARG A 249 8.64 19.23 0.49
N ASP A 250 7.65 19.01 1.36
CA ASP A 250 7.80 18.32 2.64
C ASP A 250 7.46 16.81 2.51
N ILE A 251 7.84 16.20 1.39
CA ILE A 251 7.55 14.79 1.09
C ILE A 251 8.20 13.83 2.09
N ASP A 252 9.33 14.21 2.67
CA ASP A 252 10.00 13.47 3.75
C ASP A 252 9.06 13.25 4.94
N ARG A 253 8.45 14.33 5.45
CA ARG A 253 7.50 14.28 6.57
C ARG A 253 6.22 13.55 6.21
N LEU A 254 5.73 13.75 4.99
CA LEU A 254 4.54 13.05 4.48
C LEU A 254 4.78 11.54 4.48
N THR A 255 5.91 11.11 3.90
CA THR A 255 6.26 9.70 3.77
C THR A 255 6.48 9.07 5.13
N GLU A 256 7.15 9.77 6.06
CA GLU A 256 7.34 9.29 7.43
C GLU A 256 6.01 9.09 8.17
N ARG A 257 5.10 10.07 8.08
CA ARG A 257 3.77 10.01 8.72
C ARG A 257 2.90 8.91 8.15
N ALA A 258 2.84 8.82 6.82
CA ALA A 258 2.13 7.76 6.12
C ALA A 258 2.69 6.39 6.47
N ALA A 259 4.02 6.25 6.48
CA ALA A 259 4.69 5.01 6.82
C ALA A 259 4.37 4.57 8.27
N GLN A 260 4.36 5.52 9.21
CA GLN A 260 3.98 5.27 10.59
C GLN A 260 2.54 4.82 10.70
N LEU A 261 1.57 5.52 10.09
CA LEU A 261 0.16 5.15 10.15
C LEU A 261 -0.11 3.77 9.53
N ILE A 262 0.52 3.47 8.39
CA ILE A 262 0.41 2.15 7.75
C ILE A 262 1.00 1.06 8.65
N ALA A 263 2.16 1.29 9.26
CA ALA A 263 2.77 0.33 10.18
C ALA A 263 1.88 0.08 11.41
N PHE A 264 1.25 1.11 11.96
CA PHE A 264 0.26 0.97 13.03
C PHE A 264 -0.91 0.06 12.59
N GLY A 265 -1.51 0.36 11.44
CA GLY A 265 -2.60 -0.45 10.88
C GLY A 265 -2.20 -1.91 10.66
N ILE A 266 -1.01 -2.16 10.10
CA ILE A 266 -0.48 -3.52 9.87
C ILE A 266 -0.23 -4.24 11.19
N ASN A 267 0.42 -3.60 12.17
CA ASN A 267 0.71 -4.23 13.47
C ASN A 267 -0.59 -4.56 14.21
N LEU A 268 -1.57 -3.64 14.25
CA LEU A 268 -2.89 -3.87 14.87
C LEU A 268 -3.72 -4.92 14.13
N ALA A 269 -3.52 -5.08 12.82
CA ALA A 269 -4.18 -6.10 12.01
C ALA A 269 -3.57 -7.49 12.23
N LEU A 270 -2.24 -7.57 12.35
CA LEU A 270 -1.51 -8.83 12.48
C LEU A 270 -1.40 -9.31 13.92
N GLN A 271 -1.43 -8.40 14.91
CA GLN A 271 -1.31 -8.71 16.34
C GLN A 271 -2.60 -8.33 17.07
N PRO A 272 -3.66 -9.17 17.01
CA PRO A 272 -4.98 -8.83 17.55
C PRO A 272 -4.99 -8.60 19.08
N ASP A 273 -4.01 -9.16 19.79
CA ASP A 273 -3.85 -9.00 21.24
C ASP A 273 -3.13 -7.69 21.63
N MET A 274 -2.55 -6.97 20.67
CA MET A 274 -1.92 -5.68 20.93
C MET A 274 -2.92 -4.54 20.86
N THR A 275 -2.90 -3.67 21.86
CA THR A 275 -3.64 -2.42 21.86
C THR A 275 -2.93 -1.35 21.03
N PHE A 276 -3.62 -0.24 20.74
CA PHE A 276 -3.00 0.93 20.14
C PHE A 276 -1.81 1.46 20.96
N GLU A 277 -1.90 1.40 22.29
CA GLU A 277 -0.82 1.86 23.17
C GLU A 277 0.40 0.94 23.11
N ASP A 278 0.20 -0.38 22.99
CA ASP A 278 1.28 -1.35 22.83
C ASP A 278 2.03 -1.11 21.51
N VAL A 279 1.29 -0.93 20.41
CA VAL A 279 1.88 -0.61 19.10
C VAL A 279 2.55 0.76 19.11
N ARG A 280 1.99 1.74 19.84
CA ARG A 280 2.61 3.05 20.02
C ARG A 280 3.94 2.97 20.76
N GLY A 281 4.07 2.04 21.71
CA GLY A 281 5.32 1.80 22.44
C GLY A 281 6.47 1.23 21.60
N LEU A 282 6.22 0.78 20.37
CA LEU A 282 7.26 0.24 19.48
C LEU A 282 8.13 1.32 18.83
N PHE A 283 7.73 2.61 18.85
CA PHE A 283 8.39 3.71 18.12
C PHE A 283 8.56 4.99 18.94
#